data_AF-A0A7S3B411-F1
#
_entry.id   AF-A0A7S3B411-F1
#
_cell.length_a   1.000
_cell.length_b   1.000
_cell.length_c   1.000
_cell.angle_alpha   90.00
_cell.angle_beta   90.00
_cell.angle_gamma   90.00
#
_symmetry.space_group_name_H-M   'P 1'
#
loop_
_entity.id
_entity.type
_entity.pdbx_description
1 polymer ?
#
loop_
_entity_poly.entity_id
_entity_poly.type
_entity_poly.pdbx_seq_one_letter_code
_entity_poly.pdbx_strand_id
1 'polypeptide(L)'
;RVLATAKQGATDADVETIRLRKSPCAAVAFLGEDELVAAGWDNQPYLLTLKGGAWAMQGALRSSAAPGGGAKAGGSAFASAFEKFHGGGSKPVGEGKTAHANAITSLRLMGGQRFSTAALDGRLVVWDAGVANGVEQLAL
;
A
#
# COMPACT_ATOMS: atom_id res chain seq x y z
N ARG A 1 -15.18 -0.82 -10.74
CA ARG A 1 -14.58 -2.01 -10.09
C ARG A 1 -15.14 -2.09 -8.68
N VAL A 2 -15.49 -3.28 -8.20
CA VAL A 2 -16.31 -3.49 -7.00
C VAL A 2 -15.44 -4.09 -5.90
N LEU A 3 -15.43 -3.43 -4.75
CA LEU A 3 -15.06 -4.05 -3.48
C LEU A 3 -16.36 -4.31 -2.71
N ALA A 4 -16.54 -5.54 -2.21
CA ALA A 4 -17.70 -5.92 -1.40
C ALA A 4 -17.26 -6.08 0.05
N THR A 5 -18.01 -5.46 0.97
CA THR A 5 -17.79 -5.58 2.42
C THR A 5 -19.04 -6.12 3.07
N ALA A 6 -18.90 -6.95 4.10
CA ALA A 6 -20.01 -7.48 4.90
C ALA A 6 -19.67 -7.40 6.38
N LYS A 7 -20.64 -7.00 7.21
CA LYS A 7 -20.49 -6.95 8.66
C LYS A 7 -20.71 -8.34 9.28
N GLN A 8 -19.86 -8.74 10.21
CA GLN A 8 -20.00 -10.04 10.89
C GLN A 8 -21.21 -10.04 11.84
N GLY A 9 -22.08 -11.06 11.74
CA GLY A 9 -23.21 -11.29 12.66
C GLY A 9 -24.58 -10.75 12.21
N ALA A 10 -24.70 -10.15 11.02
CA ALA A 10 -26.00 -9.81 10.45
C ALA A 10 -26.62 -11.02 9.74
N THR A 11 -27.87 -11.33 10.06
CA THR A 11 -28.64 -12.45 9.45
C THR A 11 -29.04 -12.18 8.00
N ASP A 12 -28.88 -10.93 7.56
CA ASP A 12 -28.97 -10.46 6.18
C ASP A 12 -27.79 -9.49 6.02
N ALA A 13 -26.68 -9.95 5.43
CA ALA A 13 -25.49 -9.12 5.34
C ALA A 13 -25.79 -7.93 4.41
N ASP A 14 -25.80 -6.72 4.94
CA ASP A 14 -25.78 -5.50 4.13
C ASP A 14 -24.45 -5.50 3.35
N VAL A 15 -24.51 -6.01 2.12
CA VAL A 15 -23.37 -6.03 1.20
C VAL A 15 -23.28 -4.66 0.55
N GLU A 16 -22.28 -3.88 0.94
CA GLU A 16 -22.00 -2.60 0.28
C GLU A 16 -21.03 -2.82 -0.90
N THR A 17 -21.35 -2.23 -2.05
CA THR A 17 -20.50 -2.20 -3.23
C THR A 17 -19.80 -0.85 -3.34
N ILE A 18 -18.48 -0.85 -3.15
CA ILE A 18 -17.66 0.36 -3.27
C ILE A 18 -17.12 0.46 -4.69
N ARG A 19 -17.47 1.54 -5.39
CA ARG A 19 -16.99 1.81 -6.76
C ARG A 19 -15.74 2.68 -6.73
N LEU A 20 -14.60 2.08 -7.03
CA LEU A 20 -13.33 2.79 -7.14
C LEU A 20 -13.08 3.30 -8.56
N ARG A 21 -12.58 4.54 -8.67
CA ARG A 21 -12.02 5.13 -9.92
C ARG A 21 -10.52 4.80 -10.10
N LYS A 22 -10.01 3.87 -9.29
CA LYS A 22 -8.60 3.46 -9.22
C LYS A 22 -8.34 2.17 -10.02
N SER A 23 -7.07 1.81 -10.18
CA SER A 23 -6.73 0.51 -10.77
C SER A 23 -7.25 -0.63 -9.89
N PRO A 24 -7.36 -1.88 -10.38
CA PRO A 24 -7.90 -2.95 -9.56
C PRO A 24 -7.07 -3.13 -8.30
N CYS A 25 -7.75 -3.33 -7.17
CA CYS A 25 -7.12 -3.83 -5.97
C CYS A 25 -6.98 -5.36 -6.11
N ALA A 26 -5.78 -5.86 -5.87
CA ALA A 26 -5.49 -7.30 -5.84
C ALA A 26 -5.54 -7.86 -4.41
N ALA A 27 -5.40 -7.00 -3.40
CA ALA A 27 -5.43 -7.37 -1.99
C ALA A 27 -6.28 -6.37 -1.20
N VAL A 28 -6.99 -6.88 -0.18
CA VAL A 28 -7.75 -6.09 0.80
C VAL A 28 -7.57 -6.70 2.20
N ALA A 29 -7.53 -5.87 3.23
CA ALA A 29 -7.55 -6.29 4.62
C ALA A 29 -8.29 -5.28 5.48
N PHE A 30 -9.04 -5.74 6.48
CA PHE A 30 -9.62 -4.88 7.51
C PHE A 30 -8.56 -4.54 8.55
N LEU A 31 -8.38 -3.26 8.84
CA LEU A 31 -7.56 -2.76 9.95
C LEU A 31 -8.39 -2.69 11.25
N GLY A 32 -9.70 -2.51 11.09
CA GLY A 32 -10.71 -2.55 12.15
C GLY A 32 -12.12 -2.68 11.55
N GLU A 33 -13.16 -2.53 12.37
CA GLU A 33 -14.56 -2.64 11.92
C GLU A 33 -14.93 -1.56 10.89
N ASP A 34 -14.39 -0.36 11.06
CA ASP A 34 -14.70 0.82 10.25
C ASP A 34 -13.56 1.23 9.33
N GLU A 35 -12.51 0.43 9.22
CA GLU A 35 -11.30 0.75 8.46
C GLU A 35 -10.79 -0.45 7.68
N LEU A 36 -10.56 -0.28 6.38
CA LEU A 36 -9.93 -1.28 5.54
C LEU A 36 -8.87 -0.65 4.64
N VAL A 37 -7.87 -1.45 4.32
CA VAL A 37 -6.82 -1.11 3.36
C VAL A 37 -6.96 -1.97 2.11
N ALA A 38 -6.85 -1.34 0.94
CA ALA A 38 -6.88 -2.00 -0.35
C ALA A 38 -5.68 -1.60 -1.20
N ALA A 39 -5.06 -2.55 -1.90
CA ALA A 39 -3.84 -2.32 -2.67
C ALA A 39 -3.83 -3.15 -3.96
N GLY A 40 -3.06 -2.73 -4.95
CA GLY A 40 -2.99 -3.42 -6.24
C GLY A 40 -2.12 -2.71 -7.26
N TRP A 41 -2.68 -2.50 -8.44
CA TRP A 41 -1.98 -2.04 -9.65
C TRP A 41 -1.59 -0.55 -9.66
N ASP A 42 -1.99 0.22 -8.66
CA ASP A 42 -1.56 1.61 -8.48
C ASP A 42 -0.26 1.73 -7.67
N ASN A 43 0.37 0.60 -7.30
CA ASN A 43 1.65 0.53 -6.58
C ASN A 43 1.66 1.21 -5.19
N GLN A 44 0.48 1.49 -4.63
CA GLN A 44 0.30 2.07 -3.32
C GLN A 44 -0.98 1.53 -2.66
N PRO A 45 -1.01 1.44 -1.31
CA PRO A 45 -2.23 1.12 -0.58
C PRO A 45 -3.15 2.33 -0.46
N TYR A 46 -4.45 2.06 -0.37
CA TYR A 46 -5.52 3.03 -0.14
C TYR A 46 -6.23 2.71 1.17
N LEU A 47 -6.48 3.75 1.97
CA LEU A 47 -7.31 3.64 3.17
C LEU A 47 -8.77 3.94 2.80
N LEU A 48 -9.67 3.06 3.20
CA LEU A 48 -11.11 3.25 3.13
C LEU A 48 -11.66 3.22 4.55
N THR A 49 -12.62 4.11 4.82
CA THR A 49 -13.25 4.22 6.14
C THR A 49 -14.76 4.21 6.01
N LEU A 50 -15.43 3.54 6.93
CA LEU A 50 -16.88 3.57 7.09
C LEU A 50 -17.26 4.82 7.91
N LYS A 51 -18.00 5.75 7.30
CA LYS A 51 -18.49 6.96 7.99
C LYS A 51 -19.96 7.16 7.69
N GLY A 52 -20.76 7.32 8.75
CA GLY A 52 -22.21 7.51 8.61
C GLY A 52 -22.91 6.36 7.89
N GLY A 53 -22.37 5.14 8.00
CA GLY A 53 -22.93 3.94 7.36
C GLY A 53 -22.58 3.76 5.88
N ALA A 54 -21.65 4.54 5.32
CA ALA A 54 -21.16 4.35 3.95
C ALA A 54 -19.63 4.29 3.90
N TRP A 55 -19.10 3.38 3.10
CA TRP A 55 -17.65 3.26 2.88
C TRP A 55 -17.15 4.32 1.88
N ALA A 56 -16.08 5.01 2.25
CA ALA A 56 -15.43 5.99 1.39
C ALA A 56 -13.90 5.83 1.38
N MET A 57 -13.28 6.01 0.22
CA MET A 57 -11.83 6.03 0.09
C MET A 57 -11.30 7.39 0.55
N GLN A 58 -10.49 7.39 1.61
CA GLN A 58 -9.89 8.58 2.19
C GLN A 58 -8.70 9.08 1.36
N GLY A 59 -7.89 8.16 0.83
CA GLY A 59 -6.74 8.50 0.02
C GLY A 59 -5.70 7.39 -0.07
N ALA A 60 -4.63 7.67 -0.81
CA ALA A 60 -3.47 6.80 -0.88
C ALA A 60 -2.59 7.00 0.36
N LEU A 61 -2.12 5.90 0.94
CA LEU A 61 -1.08 5.92 1.96
C LEU A 61 0.25 6.15 1.26
N ARG A 62 1.00 7.14 1.73
CA ARG A 62 2.33 7.46 1.22
C ARG A 62 3.38 7.00 2.22
N SER A 63 4.47 6.43 1.69
CA SER A 63 5.65 6.20 2.50
C SER A 63 6.31 7.55 2.78
N SER A 64 6.73 7.79 4.03
CA SER A 64 7.56 8.95 4.38
C SER A 64 8.96 8.88 3.77
N ALA A 65 9.36 7.74 3.20
CA ALA A 65 10.64 7.60 2.53
C ALA A 65 10.58 8.12 1.08
N ALA A 66 11.13 9.32 0.87
CA ALA A 66 11.75 9.60 -0.41
C ALA A 66 12.88 8.58 -0.62
N PRO A 67 12.99 7.91 -1.78
CA PRO A 67 14.16 7.11 -2.09
C PRO A 67 15.34 8.07 -2.29
N GLY A 68 16.09 8.30 -1.22
CA GLY A 68 17.22 9.24 -1.18
C GLY A 68 17.96 9.33 0.15
N GLY A 69 17.42 8.77 1.23
CA GLY A 69 18.04 8.80 2.57
C GLY A 69 18.68 7.48 3.00
N GLY A 70 19.36 6.77 2.10
CA GLY A 70 20.19 5.63 2.51
C GLY A 70 21.49 6.14 3.13
N ALA A 71 21.70 5.89 4.42
CA ALA A 71 23.01 6.03 5.04
C ALA A 71 24.03 5.24 4.20
N LYS A 72 25.14 5.90 3.82
CA LYS A 72 26.25 5.29 3.07
C LYS A 72 26.92 4.21 3.93
N ALA A 73 26.39 3.00 3.95
CA ALA A 73 27.10 1.81 4.39
C ALA A 73 27.69 1.11 3.16
N GLY A 74 29.00 0.89 3.18
CA GLY A 74 29.88 0.36 2.13
C GLY A 74 29.23 -0.34 0.94
N GLY A 75 29.32 0.28 -0.24
CA GLY A 75 28.77 -0.26 -1.49
C GLY A 75 29.52 -1.50 -1.97
N SER A 76 28.86 -2.65 -1.98
CA SER A 76 29.30 -3.82 -2.73
C SER A 76 29.02 -3.63 -4.22
N ALA A 77 29.85 -4.21 -5.09
CA ALA A 77 29.68 -4.17 -6.55
C ALA A 77 28.33 -4.76 -7.01
N PHE A 78 27.68 -5.58 -6.17
CA PHE A 78 26.34 -6.11 -6.42
C PHE A 78 25.25 -5.04 -6.31
N ALA A 79 25.34 -4.11 -5.36
CA ALA A 79 24.36 -3.04 -5.19
C ALA A 79 24.37 -2.08 -6.39
N SER A 80 25.56 -1.74 -6.89
CA SER A 80 25.71 -0.82 -8.03
C SER A 80 25.34 -1.47 -9.37
N ALA A 81 25.49 -2.79 -9.53
CA ALA A 81 24.99 -3.53 -10.67
C ALA A 81 23.45 -3.60 -10.68
N PHE A 82 22.83 -3.77 -9.51
CA PHE A 82 21.37 -3.78 -9.36
C PHE A 82 20.75 -2.41 -9.67
N GLU A 83 21.36 -1.32 -9.21
CA GLU A 83 20.90 0.04 -9.56
C GLU A 83 20.95 0.32 -11.07
N LYS A 84 22.00 -0.13 -11.75
CA LYS A 84 22.13 0.03 -13.21
C LYS A 84 21.09 -0.79 -13.98
N PHE A 85 20.68 -1.95 -13.46
CA PHE A 85 19.62 -2.75 -14.07
C PHE A 85 18.23 -2.11 -13.92
N HIS A 86 17.98 -1.42 -12.81
CA HIS A 86 16.68 -0.76 -12.53
C HIS A 86 16.60 0.67 -13.08
N GLY A 87 17.73 1.31 -13.38
CA GLY A 87 17.82 2.67 -13.91
C GLY A 87 17.52 2.83 -15.41
N GLY A 88 17.25 1.74 -16.14
CA GLY A 88 17.07 1.74 -17.60
C GLY A 88 15.74 2.30 -18.13
N GLY A 89 14.84 2.78 -17.27
CA GLY A 89 13.53 3.30 -17.66
C GLY A 89 13.43 4.81 -17.47
N SER A 90 13.82 5.60 -18.46
CA SER A 90 13.50 7.03 -18.51
C SER A 90 11.98 7.23 -18.60
N LYS A 91 11.35 7.89 -17.61
CA LYS A 91 10.11 8.69 -17.73
C LYS A 91 9.91 9.58 -16.49
N PRO A 92 9.15 10.69 -16.63
CA PRO A 92 9.52 12.01 -16.11
C PRO A 92 9.27 12.18 -14.61
N VAL A 93 10.04 13.10 -14.04
CA VAL A 93 9.81 13.72 -12.74
C VAL A 93 8.48 14.48 -12.82
N GLY A 94 7.43 13.99 -12.16
CA GLY A 94 6.15 14.70 -12.13
C GLY A 94 4.94 13.87 -11.75
N GLU A 95 4.99 13.15 -10.63
CA GLU A 95 3.88 12.73 -9.74
C GLU A 95 4.51 11.79 -8.69
N GLY A 96 4.18 11.98 -7.41
CA GLY A 96 4.97 11.47 -6.27
C GLY A 96 5.35 9.99 -6.39
N LYS A 97 6.64 9.68 -6.25
CA LYS A 97 7.16 8.30 -6.26
C LYS A 97 6.40 7.46 -5.22
N THR A 98 5.81 6.35 -5.66
CA THR A 98 5.22 5.34 -4.78
C THR A 98 6.34 4.50 -4.13
N ALA A 99 6.04 3.87 -3.00
CA ALA A 99 7.00 3.01 -2.32
C ALA A 99 7.34 1.76 -3.16
N HIS A 100 6.35 1.24 -3.88
CA HIS A 100 6.53 0.16 -4.85
C HIS A 100 6.68 0.69 -6.27
N ALA A 101 7.46 0.00 -7.09
CA ALA A 101 7.60 0.25 -8.52
C ALA A 101 6.71 -0.66 -9.38
N ASN A 102 5.96 -1.57 -8.74
CA ASN A 102 5.09 -2.52 -9.42
C ASN A 102 3.89 -2.91 -8.53
N ALA A 103 2.96 -3.70 -9.08
CA ALA A 103 1.69 -4.03 -8.45
C ALA A 103 1.88 -4.73 -7.11
N ILE A 104 1.16 -4.25 -6.10
CA ILE A 104 1.05 -4.90 -4.79
C ILE A 104 0.17 -6.13 -4.94
N THR A 105 0.65 -7.27 -4.46
CA THR A 105 -0.04 -8.57 -4.59
C THR A 105 -0.49 -9.13 -3.26
N SER A 106 0.04 -8.64 -2.14
CA SER A 106 -0.36 -9.12 -0.82
C SER A 106 -0.31 -8.02 0.25
N LEU A 107 -1.18 -8.19 1.25
CA LEU A 107 -1.26 -7.38 2.46
C LEU A 107 -1.20 -8.32 3.67
N ARG A 108 -0.44 -7.96 4.70
CA ARG A 108 -0.39 -8.73 5.96
C ARG A 108 -0.49 -7.80 7.17
N LEU A 109 -1.48 -8.06 8.00
CA LEU A 109 -1.67 -7.35 9.26
C LEU A 109 -0.55 -7.72 10.25
N MET A 110 -0.06 -6.71 10.97
CA MET A 110 0.96 -6.86 12.02
C MET A 110 0.43 -6.50 13.41
N GLY A 111 -0.84 -6.10 13.51
CA GLY A 111 -1.50 -5.68 14.75
C GLY A 111 -1.74 -4.17 14.80
N GLY A 112 -2.86 -3.76 15.42
CA GLY A 112 -3.31 -2.37 15.42
C GLY A 112 -3.47 -1.82 13.99
N GLN A 113 -2.95 -0.61 13.75
CA GLN A 113 -2.98 0.03 12.43
C GLN A 113 -1.74 -0.27 11.57
N ARG A 114 -0.91 -1.25 11.96
CA ARG A 114 0.31 -1.61 11.24
C ARG A 114 0.09 -2.81 10.32
N PHE A 115 0.58 -2.70 9.10
CA PHE A 115 0.51 -3.77 8.10
C PHE A 115 1.71 -3.70 7.15
N SER A 116 1.96 -4.78 6.42
CA SER A 116 2.96 -4.84 5.35
C SER A 116 2.35 -5.12 3.99
N THR A 117 3.03 -4.68 2.94
CA THR A 117 2.72 -4.98 1.53
C THR A 117 3.89 -5.70 0.88
N ALA A 118 3.60 -6.66 0.01
CA ALA A 118 4.56 -7.20 -0.95
C ALA A 118 4.11 -6.94 -2.38
N ALA A 119 5.04 -6.64 -3.27
CA ALA A 119 4.75 -6.34 -4.67
C ALA A 119 5.65 -7.11 -5.64
N LEU A 120 5.28 -7.08 -6.93
CA LEU A 120 6.05 -7.71 -8.02
C LEU A 120 7.42 -7.07 -8.27
N ASP A 121 7.74 -5.98 -7.58
CA ASP A 121 9.09 -5.39 -7.56
C ASP A 121 10.04 -6.08 -6.56
N GLY A 122 9.57 -7.12 -5.87
CA GLY A 122 10.34 -7.88 -4.89
C GLY A 122 10.52 -7.17 -3.54
N ARG A 123 9.85 -6.04 -3.30
CA ARG A 123 9.97 -5.28 -2.05
C ARG A 123 8.86 -5.62 -1.07
N LEU A 124 9.22 -5.56 0.21
CA LEU A 124 8.31 -5.52 1.34
C LEU A 124 8.35 -4.12 1.96
N VAL A 125 7.20 -3.52 2.19
CA VAL A 125 7.08 -2.20 2.82
C VAL A 125 6.13 -2.31 4.01
N VAL A 126 6.52 -1.75 5.15
CA VAL A 126 5.69 -1.67 6.35
C VAL A 126 5.04 -0.30 6.40
N TRP A 127 3.78 -0.28 6.81
CA TRP A 127 2.92 0.90 6.85
C TRP A 127 2.30 1.02 8.23
N ASP A 128 2.05 2.25 8.64
CA ASP A 128 1.25 2.58 9.82
C ASP A 128 0.14 3.51 9.36
N ALA A 129 -1.11 3.05 9.43
CA ALA A 129 -2.28 3.85 9.02
C ALA A 129 -2.74 4.84 10.09
N GLY A 130 -2.31 4.64 11.35
CA GLY A 130 -2.69 5.50 12.48
C GLY A 130 -1.81 6.74 12.62
N VAL A 131 -0.58 6.66 12.10
CA VAL A 131 0.26 7.83 11.89
C VAL A 131 -0.11 8.40 10.53
N ALA A 132 -0.55 9.66 10.49
CA ALA A 132 -1.04 10.32 9.27
C ALA A 132 -0.04 10.35 8.09
N ASN A 133 1.18 9.82 8.22
CA ASN A 133 2.14 9.54 7.15
C ASN A 133 3.09 8.40 7.62
N GLY A 134 3.05 7.25 6.94
CA GLY A 134 3.62 5.98 7.40
C GLY A 134 5.14 5.99 7.64
N VAL A 135 5.60 5.19 8.61
CA VAL A 135 7.02 5.08 8.98
C VAL A 135 7.58 3.65 8.92
N GLU A 136 8.82 3.63 8.43
CA GLU A 136 9.93 2.69 8.56
C GLU A 136 9.90 1.33 7.84
N GLN A 137 10.82 1.20 6.87
CA GLN A 137 11.16 -0.02 6.14
C GLN A 137 12.20 -0.82 6.93
N LEU A 138 11.86 -2.04 7.35
CA LEU A 138 12.85 -3.02 7.80
C LEU A 138 13.43 -3.72 6.57
N ALA A 139 14.71 -3.50 6.29
CA ALA A 139 15.49 -4.35 5.39
C ALA A 139 15.98 -5.57 6.20
N LEU A 140 15.65 -6.77 5.73
CA LEU A 140 16.32 -8.00 6.15
C LEU A 140 17.59 -8.21 5.31
#